data_AF-A0A453SY05-F1
#
_entry.id   AF-A0A453SY05-F1
#
_cell.length_a   1.000
_cell.length_b   1.000
_cell.length_c   1.000
_cell.angle_alpha   90.00
_cell.angle_beta   90.00
_cell.angle_gamma   90.00
#
_symmetry.space_group_name_H-M   'P 1'
#
loop_
_entity.id
_entity.type
_entity.pdbx_description
1 polymer ?
#
loop_
_entity_poly.entity_id
_entity_poly.type
_entity_poly.pdbx_seq_one_letter_code
_entity_poly.pdbx_strand_id
1 'polypeptide(L)'
;APAEAVPAAAPATPRSRNVRSMEERRACEERLGQVVEKMKKEGIDMSQWRLGTFQRTICPQCEGGSTEERSLSVFIREDGTHGNWTCFRANCGWKGYTQPDGVPKAYQAKKDSGNENESDQEVKANQPVKVIRKLREEDLRLEPLCDELVTYFSERMISAKTLRRNNVSQRKRNNKIVIAFTYRRDKVLVGCKYREVSKKFSQEANTEKILYGLDDIKQARDIIIVEGEIDKLSMEEAGYCNCVSVPDGAPAQVSNKLPDKDHDKKYSYLWNCKEYLDP
;
A
#
# COMPACT_ATOMS: atom_id res chain seq x y z
N ALA A 1 -32.28 -60.09 -39.88
CA ALA A 1 -31.32 -60.04 -38.75
C ALA A 1 -31.46 -58.66 -38.11
N PRO A 2 -31.68 -58.57 -36.79
CA PRO A 2 -32.04 -57.32 -36.13
C PRO A 2 -30.78 -56.45 -35.90
N ALA A 3 -30.99 -55.13 -35.94
CA ALA A 3 -30.00 -54.13 -35.60
C ALA A 3 -29.76 -54.10 -34.08
N GLU A 4 -28.49 -54.11 -33.67
CA GLU A 4 -28.07 -53.94 -32.28
C GLU A 4 -28.43 -52.55 -31.76
N ALA A 5 -29.07 -52.50 -30.60
CA ALA A 5 -29.40 -51.28 -29.89
C ALA A 5 -28.18 -50.78 -29.10
N VAL A 6 -27.79 -49.53 -29.34
CA VAL A 6 -26.78 -48.79 -28.55
C VAL A 6 -27.39 -48.40 -27.19
N PRO A 7 -26.69 -48.57 -26.05
CA PRO A 7 -27.26 -48.20 -24.75
C PRO A 7 -27.32 -46.68 -24.58
N ALA A 8 -28.43 -46.19 -24.03
CA ALA A 8 -28.65 -44.79 -23.72
C ALA A 8 -27.72 -44.30 -22.59
N ALA A 9 -27.10 -43.14 -22.80
CA ALA A 9 -26.27 -42.46 -21.80
C ALA A 9 -27.10 -42.01 -20.58
N ALA A 10 -26.56 -42.25 -19.39
CA ALA A 10 -27.17 -41.82 -18.13
C ALA A 10 -27.25 -40.28 -18.02
N PRO A 11 -28.29 -39.71 -17.38
CA PRO A 11 -28.42 -38.27 -17.24
C PRO A 11 -27.36 -37.73 -16.28
N ALA A 12 -26.61 -36.72 -16.73
CA ALA A 12 -25.66 -36.01 -15.91
C ALA A 12 -26.39 -35.27 -14.77
N THR A 13 -26.03 -35.59 -13.52
CA THR A 13 -26.50 -34.89 -12.33
C THR A 13 -26.06 -33.42 -12.35
N PRO A 14 -26.95 -32.45 -12.10
CA PRO A 14 -26.58 -31.05 -12.07
C PRO A 14 -25.66 -30.79 -10.87
N ARG A 15 -24.47 -30.22 -11.14
CA ARG A 15 -23.54 -29.75 -10.10
C ARG A 15 -24.26 -28.74 -9.20
N SER A 16 -24.50 -29.15 -7.95
CA SER A 16 -25.05 -28.31 -6.88
C SER A 16 -24.27 -26.99 -6.77
N ARG A 17 -24.92 -25.88 -7.11
CA ARG A 17 -24.49 -24.54 -6.72
C ARG A 17 -24.75 -24.41 -5.21
N ASN A 18 -23.70 -24.08 -4.45
CA ASN A 18 -23.70 -23.81 -3.00
C ASN A 18 -24.98 -23.09 -2.52
N VAL A 19 -25.91 -23.83 -1.94
CA VAL A 19 -26.98 -23.29 -1.09
C VAL A 19 -26.48 -23.42 0.34
N ARG A 20 -26.00 -22.33 0.94
CA ARG A 20 -25.68 -22.32 2.39
C ARG A 20 -26.92 -22.77 3.17
N SER A 21 -26.72 -23.70 4.10
CA SER A 21 -27.83 -24.23 4.90
C SER A 21 -28.49 -23.08 5.70
N MET A 22 -29.76 -23.26 6.07
CA MET A 22 -30.47 -22.25 6.88
C MET A 22 -29.77 -22.03 8.24
N GLU A 23 -29.16 -23.08 8.79
CA GLU A 23 -28.40 -23.05 10.04
C GLU A 23 -27.10 -22.25 9.89
N GLU A 24 -26.38 -22.43 8.78
CA GLU A 24 -25.16 -21.66 8.49
C GLU A 24 -25.44 -20.16 8.33
N ARG A 25 -26.57 -19.80 7.72
CA ARG A 25 -27.00 -18.41 7.59
C ARG A 25 -27.32 -17.79 8.94
N ARG A 26 -28.09 -18.48 9.78
CA ARG A 26 -28.40 -18.01 11.14
C ARG A 26 -27.13 -17.82 11.99
N ALA A 27 -26.21 -18.78 11.94
CA ALA A 27 -24.94 -18.68 12.66
C ALA A 27 -24.08 -17.51 12.14
N CYS A 28 -24.13 -17.21 10.83
CA CYS A 28 -23.46 -16.06 10.23
C CYS A 28 -24.04 -14.73 10.71
N GLU A 29 -25.37 -14.62 10.77
CA GLU A 29 -26.07 -13.43 11.27
C GLU A 29 -25.78 -13.16 12.75
N GLU A 30 -25.74 -14.20 13.57
CA GLU A 30 -25.39 -14.08 14.99
C GLU A 30 -23.96 -13.56 15.19
N ARG A 31 -22.99 -14.16 14.49
CA ARG A 31 -21.59 -13.70 14.53
C ARG A 31 -21.45 -12.26 14.07
N LEU A 32 -22.16 -11.89 13.00
CA LEU A 32 -22.18 -10.54 12.49
C LEU A 32 -22.72 -9.55 13.54
N GLY A 33 -23.83 -9.90 14.21
CA GLY A 33 -24.41 -9.11 15.29
C GLY A 33 -23.39 -8.81 16.39
N GLN A 34 -22.65 -9.84 16.84
CA GLN A 34 -21.63 -9.68 17.88
C GLN A 34 -20.46 -8.78 17.42
N VAL A 35 -19.96 -8.94 16.19
CA VAL A 35 -18.88 -8.10 15.63
C VAL A 35 -19.32 -6.64 15.56
N VAL A 36 -20.53 -6.37 15.07
CA VAL A 36 -21.09 -5.02 14.98
C VAL A 36 -21.25 -4.41 16.37
N GLU A 37 -21.79 -5.14 17.34
CA GLU A 37 -21.96 -4.64 18.70
C GLU A 37 -20.62 -4.29 19.35
N LYS A 38 -19.59 -5.13 19.16
CA LYS A 38 -18.23 -4.85 19.65
C LYS A 38 -17.62 -3.63 18.94
N MET A 39 -17.81 -3.45 17.64
CA MET A 39 -17.35 -2.24 16.93
C MET A 39 -18.05 -0.97 17.42
N LYS A 40 -19.35 -1.04 17.73
CA LYS A 40 -20.09 0.09 18.32
C LYS A 40 -19.53 0.48 19.68
N LYS A 41 -19.12 -0.48 20.51
CA LYS A 41 -18.46 -0.22 21.80
C LYS A 41 -17.13 0.53 21.65
N GLU A 42 -16.46 0.37 20.51
CA GLU A 42 -15.25 1.12 20.14
C GLU A 42 -15.55 2.50 19.54
N GLY A 43 -16.82 2.93 19.52
CA GLY A 43 -17.26 4.20 18.93
C GLY A 43 -17.46 4.16 17.41
N ILE A 44 -17.45 2.98 16.79
CA ILE A 44 -17.69 2.82 15.35
C ILE A 44 -19.16 2.51 15.13
N ASP A 45 -19.99 3.55 15.07
CA ASP A 45 -21.41 3.42 14.74
C ASP A 45 -21.67 3.83 13.29
N MET A 46 -22.16 2.88 12.49
CA MET A 46 -22.46 3.08 11.08
C MET A 46 -23.93 2.76 10.81
N SER A 47 -24.61 3.63 10.07
CA SER A 47 -26.01 3.44 9.68
C SER A 47 -26.21 2.26 8.73
N GLN A 48 -25.19 1.92 7.95
CA GLN A 48 -25.19 0.78 7.03
C GLN A 48 -23.85 0.06 7.06
N TRP A 49 -23.89 -1.26 7.20
CA TRP A 49 -22.71 -2.12 7.19
C TRP A 49 -22.65 -2.90 5.89
N ARG A 50 -21.62 -2.63 5.07
CA ARG A 50 -21.30 -3.46 3.89
C ARG A 50 -20.26 -4.50 4.27
N LEU A 51 -20.63 -5.76 4.11
CA LEU A 51 -19.76 -6.91 4.38
C LEU A 51 -18.83 -7.16 3.19
N GLY A 52 -17.68 -7.78 3.45
CA GLY A 52 -16.70 -8.17 2.43
C GLY A 52 -16.00 -6.99 1.73
N THR A 53 -16.32 -5.75 2.10
CA THR A 53 -15.79 -4.54 1.47
C THR A 53 -15.36 -3.53 2.52
N PHE A 54 -14.29 -2.78 2.22
CA PHE A 54 -13.85 -1.70 3.10
C PHE A 54 -14.77 -0.49 2.98
N GLN A 55 -15.12 0.10 4.12
CA GLN A 55 -15.95 1.29 4.21
C GLN A 55 -15.21 2.42 4.91
N ARG A 56 -15.48 3.67 4.49
CA ARG A 56 -14.85 4.87 5.04
C ARG A 56 -15.83 5.64 5.92
N THR A 57 -15.43 5.92 7.15
CA THR A 57 -16.18 6.73 8.12
C THR A 57 -15.27 7.70 8.87
N ILE A 58 -15.85 8.61 9.63
CA ILE A 58 -15.11 9.53 10.51
C ILE A 58 -14.52 8.70 11.66
N CYS A 59 -13.25 8.93 11.98
CA CYS A 59 -12.58 8.23 13.08
C CYS A 59 -13.09 8.77 14.42
N PRO A 60 -13.58 7.93 15.35
CA PRO A 60 -14.03 8.39 16.67
C PRO A 60 -12.89 8.88 17.56
N GLN A 61 -11.64 8.51 17.27
CA GLN A 61 -10.48 8.92 18.07
C GLN A 61 -9.91 10.28 17.69
N CYS A 62 -10.06 10.71 16.44
CA CYS A 62 -9.53 11.99 15.98
C CYS A 62 -10.57 12.88 15.33
N GLU A 63 -11.81 12.42 15.27
CA GLU A 63 -12.99 13.12 14.73
C GLU A 63 -12.79 13.63 13.30
N GLY A 64 -11.90 13.00 12.53
CA GLY A 64 -11.51 13.47 11.19
C GLY A 64 -10.70 14.79 11.20
N GLY A 65 -10.33 15.31 12.37
CA GLY A 65 -9.56 16.53 12.52
C GLY A 65 -10.30 17.79 12.06
N SER A 66 -9.56 18.86 11.77
CA SER A 66 -10.14 20.14 11.34
C SER A 66 -10.90 20.11 10.01
N THR A 67 -10.75 19.03 9.24
CA THR A 67 -11.46 18.82 7.96
C THR A 67 -12.57 17.77 8.05
N GLU A 68 -12.79 17.19 9.24
CA GLU A 68 -13.77 16.11 9.48
C GLU A 68 -13.64 14.95 8.48
N GLU A 69 -12.40 14.62 8.09
CA GLU A 69 -12.17 13.63 7.04
C GLU A 69 -12.62 12.22 7.46
N ARG A 70 -13.22 11.49 6.52
CA ARG A 70 -13.57 10.07 6.67
C ARG A 70 -12.32 9.19 6.59
N SER A 71 -11.47 9.34 7.60
CA SER A 71 -10.13 8.78 7.73
C SER A 71 -10.10 7.32 8.20
N LEU A 72 -11.18 6.85 8.84
CA LEU A 72 -11.29 5.49 9.35
C LEU A 72 -11.76 4.54 8.25
N SER A 73 -10.95 3.54 7.94
CA SER A 73 -11.36 2.39 7.14
C SER A 73 -11.84 1.27 8.06
N VAL A 74 -13.00 0.70 7.77
CA VAL A 74 -13.64 -0.36 8.55
C VAL A 74 -13.98 -1.53 7.61
N PHE A 75 -13.78 -2.76 8.06
CA PHE A 75 -14.08 -3.98 7.31
C PHE A 75 -14.71 -5.02 8.22
N ILE A 76 -15.74 -5.70 7.72
CA ILE A 76 -16.31 -6.91 8.33
C ILE A 76 -16.34 -8.00 7.28
N ARG A 77 -15.88 -9.21 7.63
CA ARG A 77 -15.92 -10.35 6.72
C ARG A 77 -17.35 -10.85 6.52
N GLU A 78 -17.66 -11.36 5.32
CA GLU A 78 -19.00 -11.85 4.96
C GLU A 78 -19.53 -12.98 5.85
N ASP A 79 -18.65 -13.76 6.48
CA ASP A 79 -18.99 -14.87 7.37
C ASP A 79 -19.19 -14.44 8.84
N GLY A 80 -19.03 -13.14 9.14
CA GLY A 80 -19.11 -12.57 10.47
C GLY A 80 -17.97 -12.95 11.41
N THR A 81 -16.92 -13.63 10.93
CA THR A 81 -15.88 -14.19 11.83
C THR A 81 -14.94 -13.14 12.42
N HIS A 82 -14.82 -11.97 11.78
CA HIS A 82 -14.06 -10.85 12.32
C HIS A 82 -14.42 -9.52 11.66
N GLY A 83 -14.10 -8.45 12.38
CA GLY A 83 -14.04 -7.09 11.85
C GLY A 83 -12.73 -6.41 12.22
N ASN A 84 -12.29 -5.46 11.42
CA ASN A 84 -11.10 -4.64 11.71
C ASN A 84 -11.29 -3.19 11.26
N TRP A 85 -10.47 -2.30 11.81
CA TRP A 85 -10.46 -0.89 11.45
C TRP A 85 -9.05 -0.30 11.50
N THR A 86 -8.82 0.75 10.71
CA THR A 86 -7.58 1.53 10.71
C THR A 86 -7.85 2.96 10.25
N CYS A 87 -7.43 3.94 11.04
CA CYS A 87 -7.44 5.35 10.72
C CYS A 87 -6.18 5.70 9.94
N PHE A 88 -6.35 6.28 8.75
CA PHE A 88 -5.24 6.62 7.85
C PHE A 88 -4.74 8.05 8.02
N ARG A 89 -5.29 8.80 8.99
CA ARG A 89 -4.81 10.13 9.31
C ARG A 89 -3.43 10.02 9.97
N ALA A 90 -2.45 10.74 9.43
CA ALA A 90 -1.05 10.66 9.86
C ALA A 90 -0.86 10.88 11.37
N ASN A 91 -1.64 11.80 11.94
CA ASN A 91 -1.57 12.15 13.36
C ASN A 91 -2.47 11.28 14.27
N CYS A 92 -3.13 10.24 13.74
CA CYS A 92 -4.02 9.37 14.52
C CYS A 92 -3.56 7.91 14.48
N GLY A 93 -3.59 7.25 13.32
CA GLY A 93 -3.17 5.85 13.18
C GLY A 93 -3.95 4.81 13.99
N TRP A 94 -5.05 5.19 14.66
CA TRP A 94 -5.85 4.29 15.51
C TRP A 94 -6.35 3.09 14.71
N LYS A 95 -6.17 1.89 15.27
CA LYS A 95 -6.51 0.63 14.60
C LYS A 95 -6.89 -0.42 15.62
N GLY A 96 -7.67 -1.39 15.20
CA GLY A 96 -8.11 -2.49 16.04
C GLY A 96 -8.79 -3.60 15.26
N TYR A 97 -9.15 -4.65 15.98
CA TYR A 97 -9.88 -5.79 15.44
C TYR A 97 -10.84 -6.34 16.49
N THR A 98 -11.87 -7.05 16.05
CA THR A 98 -12.83 -7.73 16.90
C THR A 98 -13.30 -9.04 16.26
N GLN A 99 -13.75 -9.99 17.09
CA GLN A 99 -14.25 -11.30 16.68
C GLN A 99 -15.46 -11.68 17.55
N PRO A 100 -16.39 -12.51 17.06
CA PRO A 100 -17.45 -13.10 17.88
C PRO A 100 -16.87 -14.02 18.95
N ASP A 101 -17.63 -14.24 20.01
CA ASP A 101 -17.28 -15.20 21.05
C ASP A 101 -17.34 -16.63 20.51
N GLY A 102 -16.43 -17.50 20.96
CA GLY A 102 -16.37 -18.90 20.52
C GLY A 102 -15.77 -19.13 19.12
N VAL A 103 -15.44 -18.08 18.36
CA VAL A 103 -14.67 -18.22 17.12
C VAL A 103 -13.19 -18.42 17.48
N PRO A 104 -12.53 -19.50 17.02
CA PRO A 104 -11.10 -19.69 17.23
C PRO A 104 -10.34 -18.48 16.69
N LYS A 105 -9.38 -17.97 17.47
CA LYS A 105 -8.63 -16.77 17.11
C LYS A 105 -7.79 -17.04 15.85
N ALA A 106 -8.37 -16.80 14.67
CA ALA A 106 -7.71 -17.00 13.38
C ALA A 106 -6.59 -15.98 13.12
N TYR A 107 -6.39 -15.01 14.02
CA TYR A 107 -5.42 -13.94 13.86
C TYR A 107 -4.96 -13.37 15.21
N GLN A 108 -4.38 -14.22 16.06
CA GLN A 108 -3.36 -13.73 16.98
C GLN A 108 -2.01 -14.12 16.39
N ALA A 109 -1.31 -13.15 15.80
CA ALA A 109 0.14 -13.19 15.84
C ALA A 109 0.52 -13.36 17.32
N LYS A 110 0.97 -14.56 17.68
CA LYS A 110 1.31 -14.93 19.05
C LYS A 110 2.32 -13.92 19.58
N LYS A 111 1.97 -13.28 20.70
CA LYS A 111 2.95 -12.79 21.66
C LYS A 111 3.55 -14.03 22.30
N ASP A 112 4.86 -14.14 22.14
CA ASP A 112 5.84 -14.84 22.98
C ASP A 112 5.74 -16.37 23.18
N SER A 113 6.93 -16.95 23.28
CA SER A 113 7.29 -18.30 23.69
C SER A 113 7.26 -19.37 22.59
N GLY A 114 8.47 -19.80 22.21
CA GLY A 114 8.72 -20.79 21.19
C GLY A 114 8.09 -22.14 21.49
N ASN A 115 7.61 -22.79 20.42
CA ASN A 115 7.89 -24.18 20.18
C ASN A 115 7.60 -24.45 18.69
N GLU A 116 8.54 -25.11 18.04
CA GLU A 116 8.40 -25.65 16.70
C GLU A 116 7.31 -26.73 16.72
N ASN A 117 6.45 -26.77 15.70
CA ASN A 117 6.15 -27.97 14.91
C ASN A 117 5.02 -27.70 13.90
N GLU A 118 5.43 -27.86 12.63
CA GLU A 118 4.72 -28.54 11.54
C GLU A 118 3.18 -28.38 11.45
N SER A 119 2.73 -27.43 10.63
CA SER A 119 1.71 -27.67 9.58
C SER A 119 1.39 -26.40 8.74
N ASP A 120 2.37 -25.56 8.43
CA ASP A 120 2.17 -24.26 7.74
C ASP A 120 2.31 -24.34 6.19
N GLN A 121 1.93 -25.46 5.57
CA GLN A 121 2.06 -25.61 4.12
C GLN A 121 0.82 -25.24 3.29
N GLU A 122 -0.38 -25.14 3.86
CA GLU A 122 -1.60 -25.06 3.04
C GLU A 122 -2.27 -23.68 2.90
N VAL A 123 -1.78 -22.62 3.55
CA VAL A 123 -2.41 -21.27 3.46
C VAL A 123 -1.63 -20.28 2.56
N LYS A 124 -0.47 -20.65 2.02
CA LYS A 124 0.36 -19.76 1.18
C LYS A 124 -0.11 -19.60 -0.28
N ALA A 125 -1.04 -20.42 -0.76
CA ALA A 125 -1.35 -20.50 -2.20
C ALA A 125 -2.27 -19.39 -2.76
N ASN A 126 -2.91 -18.57 -1.92
CA ASN A 126 -3.98 -17.67 -2.37
C ASN A 126 -3.82 -16.19 -2.01
N GLN A 127 -2.63 -15.72 -1.62
CA GLN A 127 -2.38 -14.27 -1.68
C GLN A 127 -2.21 -13.88 -3.15
N PRO A 128 -2.99 -12.92 -3.69
CA PRO A 128 -2.76 -12.45 -5.05
C PRO A 128 -1.34 -11.90 -5.11
N VAL A 129 -0.48 -12.53 -5.94
CA VAL A 129 0.86 -12.03 -6.24
C VAL A 129 0.67 -10.60 -6.72
N LYS A 130 1.17 -9.63 -5.95
CA LYS A 130 1.03 -8.21 -6.30
C LYS A 130 1.84 -7.98 -7.56
N VAL A 131 1.18 -7.99 -8.71
CA VAL A 131 1.81 -7.75 -10.01
C VAL A 131 2.42 -6.36 -9.98
N ILE A 132 3.75 -6.29 -10.01
CA ILE A 132 4.47 -5.02 -10.12
C ILE A 132 4.25 -4.51 -11.54
N ARG A 133 3.62 -3.35 -11.64
CA ARG A 133 3.39 -2.66 -12.90
C ARG A 133 4.70 -2.04 -13.38
N LYS A 134 5.15 -2.44 -14.58
CA LYS A 134 6.20 -1.75 -15.31
C LYS A 134 5.65 -0.44 -15.88
N LEU A 135 6.32 0.67 -15.61
CA LEU A 135 5.96 1.97 -16.16
C LEU A 135 6.57 2.17 -17.54
N ARG A 136 5.83 2.83 -18.43
CA ARG A 136 6.37 3.41 -19.66
C ARG A 136 6.27 4.93 -19.58
N GLU A 137 7.18 5.65 -20.21
CA GLU A 137 7.22 7.11 -20.09
C GLU A 137 5.94 7.77 -20.66
N GLU A 138 5.45 7.21 -21.77
CA GLU A 138 4.23 7.64 -22.43
C GLU A 138 2.97 7.51 -21.56
N ASP A 139 2.94 6.57 -20.62
CA ASP A 139 1.80 6.34 -19.73
C ASP A 139 1.62 7.48 -18.72
N LEU A 140 2.71 8.16 -18.36
CA LEU A 140 2.68 9.24 -17.39
C LEU A 140 2.41 10.61 -18.01
N ARG A 141 2.66 10.78 -19.32
CA ARG A 141 2.55 12.06 -20.03
C ARG A 141 3.26 13.18 -19.27
N LEU A 142 4.50 12.92 -18.88
CA LEU A 142 5.33 13.91 -18.22
C LEU A 142 5.67 15.03 -19.20
N GLU A 143 5.61 16.27 -18.72
CA GLU A 143 5.97 17.47 -19.46
C GLU A 143 7.21 18.10 -18.80
N PRO A 144 8.02 18.88 -19.54
CA PRO A 144 9.02 19.76 -18.94
C PRO A 144 8.39 20.73 -17.93
N LEU A 145 9.17 21.15 -16.93
CA LEU A 145 8.72 22.14 -15.95
C LEU A 145 8.41 23.48 -16.62
N CYS A 146 7.26 24.08 -16.28
CA CYS A 146 6.94 25.45 -16.65
C CYS A 146 7.73 26.47 -15.81
N ASP A 147 7.74 27.73 -16.25
CA ASP A 147 8.48 28.83 -15.60
C ASP A 147 8.08 29.05 -14.15
N GLU A 148 6.82 28.83 -13.79
CA GLU A 148 6.33 28.91 -12.41
C GLU A 148 7.03 27.87 -11.52
N LEU A 149 7.14 26.61 -11.98
CA LEU A 149 7.82 25.57 -11.22
C LEU A 149 9.33 25.73 -11.23
N VAL A 150 9.92 26.23 -12.32
CA VAL A 150 11.34 26.58 -12.35
C VAL A 150 11.63 27.68 -11.32
N THR A 151 10.79 28.70 -11.23
CA THR A 151 10.89 29.77 -10.24
C THR A 151 10.75 29.21 -8.82
N TYR A 152 9.76 28.34 -8.59
CA TYR A 152 9.56 27.66 -7.30
C TYR A 152 10.84 26.93 -6.82
N PHE A 153 11.55 26.25 -7.72
CA PHE A 153 12.81 25.59 -7.39
C PHE A 153 13.97 26.57 -7.24
N SER A 154 14.02 27.62 -8.05
CA SER A 154 15.04 28.67 -7.97
C SER A 154 15.00 29.41 -6.63
N GLU A 155 13.82 29.68 -6.07
CA GLU A 155 13.65 30.25 -4.72
C GLU A 155 14.21 29.35 -3.62
N ARG A 156 14.39 28.06 -3.91
CA ARG A 156 14.98 27.06 -3.03
C ARG A 156 16.45 26.79 -3.36
N MET A 157 17.05 27.65 -4.17
CA MET A 157 18.43 27.55 -4.64
C MET A 157 18.70 26.27 -5.44
N ILE A 158 17.68 25.72 -6.10
CA ILE A 158 17.82 24.55 -6.98
C ILE A 158 17.79 25.02 -8.43
N SER A 159 18.89 24.80 -9.13
CA SER A 159 19.09 25.22 -10.50
C SER A 159 18.33 24.35 -11.50
N ALA A 160 17.98 24.94 -12.65
CA ALA A 160 17.40 24.20 -13.77
C ALA A 160 18.32 23.06 -14.29
N LYS A 161 19.64 23.19 -14.10
CA LYS A 161 20.62 22.15 -14.44
C LYS A 161 20.42 20.90 -13.57
N THR A 162 20.31 21.10 -12.25
CA THR A 162 20.07 20.02 -11.28
C THR A 162 18.71 19.36 -11.52
N LEU A 163 17.65 20.13 -11.76
CA LEU A 163 16.33 19.60 -12.11
C LEU A 163 16.37 18.69 -13.34
N ARG A 164 17.05 19.14 -14.41
CA ARG A 164 17.22 18.37 -15.65
C ARG A 164 18.01 17.09 -15.44
N ARG A 165 19.16 17.14 -14.75
CA ARG A 165 19.96 15.94 -14.46
C ARG A 165 19.17 14.91 -13.65
N ASN A 166 18.33 15.38 -12.74
CA ASN A 166 17.50 14.55 -11.87
C ASN A 166 16.18 14.09 -12.50
N ASN A 167 15.93 14.42 -13.77
CA ASN A 167 14.67 14.08 -14.46
C ASN A 167 13.43 14.54 -13.67
N VAL A 168 13.51 15.72 -13.05
CA VAL A 168 12.35 16.38 -12.46
C VAL A 168 11.50 16.94 -13.59
N SER A 169 10.22 16.60 -13.59
CA SER A 169 9.26 16.97 -14.63
C SER A 169 7.99 17.50 -13.98
N GLN A 170 7.00 17.88 -14.80
CA GLN A 170 5.65 18.14 -14.34
C GLN A 170 4.66 17.15 -14.96
N ARG A 171 3.46 17.11 -14.40
CA ARG A 171 2.30 16.42 -14.99
C ARG A 171 1.05 17.26 -14.77
N LYS A 172 0.16 17.30 -15.75
CA LYS A 172 -1.19 17.85 -15.58
C LYS A 172 -2.14 16.76 -15.10
N ARG A 173 -2.81 16.99 -13.97
CA ARG A 173 -3.88 16.13 -13.42
C ARG A 173 -5.05 17.01 -12.97
N ASN A 174 -6.25 16.75 -13.47
CA ASN A 174 -7.48 17.49 -13.11
C ASN A 174 -7.29 19.02 -13.20
N ASN A 175 -6.74 19.51 -14.31
CA ASN A 175 -6.39 20.92 -14.56
C ASN A 175 -5.40 21.54 -13.55
N LYS A 176 -4.67 20.73 -12.79
CA LYS A 176 -3.60 21.17 -11.89
C LYS A 176 -2.26 20.65 -12.38
N ILE A 177 -1.23 21.48 -12.27
CA ILE A 177 0.15 21.09 -12.51
C ILE A 177 0.70 20.51 -11.20
N VAL A 178 1.32 19.33 -11.28
CA VAL A 178 2.05 18.70 -10.17
C VAL A 178 3.49 18.46 -10.55
N ILE A 179 4.40 18.63 -9.59
CA ILE A 179 5.81 18.27 -9.72
C ILE A 179 5.91 16.74 -9.73
N ALA A 180 6.69 16.18 -10.64
CA ALA A 180 6.91 14.76 -10.81
C ALA A 180 8.39 14.43 -10.58
N PHE A 181 8.67 13.64 -9.54
CA PHE A 181 9.97 13.04 -9.28
C PHE A 181 9.99 11.65 -9.88
N THR A 182 10.90 11.41 -10.82
CA THR A 182 10.99 10.14 -11.53
C THR A 182 12.01 9.21 -10.86
N TYR A 183 11.55 8.06 -10.40
CA TYR A 183 12.40 7.04 -9.79
C TYR A 183 12.90 6.13 -10.92
N ARG A 184 14.22 6.08 -11.10
CA ARG A 184 14.84 5.40 -12.24
C ARG A 184 15.89 4.40 -11.80
N ARG A 185 15.98 3.29 -12.55
CA ARG A 185 17.02 2.26 -12.43
C ARG A 185 17.56 2.01 -13.83
N ASP A 186 18.87 2.13 -14.01
CA ASP A 186 19.52 2.00 -15.33
C ASP A 186 18.90 2.96 -16.35
N LYS A 187 18.56 4.17 -15.91
CA LYS A 187 17.84 5.18 -16.69
C LYS A 187 16.45 4.74 -17.15
N VAL A 188 15.90 3.62 -16.67
CA VAL A 188 14.52 3.18 -16.94
C VAL A 188 13.60 3.67 -15.83
N LEU A 189 12.43 4.19 -16.19
CA LEU A 189 11.41 4.66 -15.24
C LEU A 189 10.80 3.47 -14.48
N VAL A 190 10.95 3.45 -13.16
CA VAL A 190 10.45 2.40 -12.27
C VAL A 190 9.26 2.88 -11.45
N GLY A 191 9.30 4.13 -11.00
CA GLY A 191 8.26 4.74 -10.17
C GLY A 191 8.16 6.24 -10.44
N CYS A 192 7.08 6.85 -9.97
CA CYS A 192 6.97 8.31 -9.99
C CYS A 192 6.19 8.79 -8.77
N LYS A 193 6.73 9.80 -8.10
CA LYS A 193 6.11 10.47 -6.97
C LYS A 193 5.77 11.89 -7.36
N TYR A 194 4.59 12.31 -6.97
CA TYR A 194 4.04 13.62 -7.28
C TYR A 194 3.95 14.47 -6.04
N ARG A 195 4.21 15.76 -6.21
CA ARG A 195 4.07 16.78 -5.18
C ARG A 195 3.36 18.00 -5.75
N GLU A 196 2.31 18.43 -5.09
CA GLU A 196 1.76 19.78 -5.28
C GLU A 196 2.62 20.80 -4.55
N VAL A 197 2.63 22.06 -5.04
CA VAL A 197 3.24 23.20 -4.32
C VAL A 197 2.68 23.33 -2.89
N SER A 198 1.40 22.97 -2.71
CA SER A 198 0.67 22.89 -1.44
C SER A 198 1.16 21.77 -0.49
N LYS A 199 2.21 21.02 -0.85
CA LYS A 199 2.77 19.88 -0.12
C LYS A 199 1.81 18.68 0.01
N LYS A 200 0.94 18.47 -0.97
CA LYS A 200 0.19 17.21 -1.12
C LYS A 200 0.97 16.23 -1.96
N PHE A 201 1.05 14.98 -1.51
CA PHE A 201 1.86 13.93 -2.14
C PHE A 201 0.99 12.81 -2.67
N SER A 202 1.37 12.25 -3.81
CA SER A 202 0.83 10.98 -4.32
C SER A 202 1.92 10.23 -5.07
N GLN A 203 1.72 8.95 -5.37
CA GLN A 203 2.68 8.16 -6.13
C GLN A 203 1.98 7.16 -7.05
N GLU A 204 2.70 6.72 -8.07
CA GLU A 204 2.22 5.68 -8.97
C GLU A 204 1.94 4.37 -8.21
N ALA A 205 0.74 3.82 -8.40
CA ALA A 205 0.32 2.62 -7.71
C ALA A 205 0.97 1.38 -8.32
N ASN A 206 1.20 0.38 -7.45
CA ASN A 206 1.71 -0.95 -7.81
C ASN A 206 3.04 -0.93 -8.56
N THR A 207 3.87 0.09 -8.38
CA THR A 207 5.25 0.11 -8.87
C THR A 207 6.19 -0.48 -7.84
N GLU A 208 7.40 -0.84 -8.30
CA GLU A 208 8.49 -1.17 -7.40
C GLU A 208 8.88 0.08 -6.59
N LYS A 209 9.26 -0.13 -5.33
CA LYS A 209 9.78 0.94 -4.47
C LYS A 209 11.30 0.90 -4.53
N ILE A 210 11.91 1.99 -4.95
CA ILE A 210 13.37 2.16 -4.98
C ILE A 210 13.74 3.52 -4.39
N LEU A 211 15.04 3.76 -4.22
CA LEU A 211 15.57 5.07 -3.83
C LEU A 211 15.50 6.05 -5.01
N TYR A 212 15.21 7.32 -4.74
CA TYR A 212 15.31 8.37 -5.76
C TYR A 212 16.78 8.75 -5.96
N GLY A 213 17.24 8.81 -7.22
CA GLY A 213 18.66 9.02 -7.54
C GLY A 213 19.51 7.74 -7.51
N LEU A 214 18.89 6.55 -7.52
CA LEU A 214 19.57 5.25 -7.41
C LEU A 214 20.76 5.07 -8.37
N ASP A 215 20.65 5.60 -9.59
CA ASP A 215 21.73 5.51 -10.59
C ASP A 215 23.00 6.30 -10.19
N ASP A 216 22.88 7.34 -9.36
CA ASP A 216 24.01 8.17 -8.93
C ASP A 216 24.94 7.44 -7.93
N ILE A 217 24.48 6.34 -7.31
CA ILE A 217 25.22 5.62 -6.26
C ILE A 217 25.85 4.30 -6.72
N LYS A 218 25.66 3.86 -7.96
CA LYS A 218 26.16 2.55 -8.48
C LYS A 218 27.63 2.27 -8.23
N GLN A 219 28.46 3.30 -8.19
CA GLN A 219 29.92 3.20 -8.02
C GLN A 219 30.40 4.09 -6.88
N ALA A 220 29.48 4.55 -6.03
CA ALA A 220 29.81 5.42 -4.92
C ALA A 220 30.34 4.59 -3.76
N ARG A 221 31.46 5.02 -3.18
CA ARG A 221 32.01 4.42 -1.95
C ARG A 221 31.21 4.82 -0.72
N ASP A 222 30.86 6.10 -0.64
CA ASP A 222 30.06 6.66 0.44
C ASP A 222 28.70 7.08 -0.13
N ILE A 223 27.62 6.80 0.60
CA ILE A 223 26.25 7.10 0.17
C ILE A 223 25.59 8.00 1.20
N ILE A 224 25.04 9.12 0.74
CA ILE A 224 24.23 10.02 1.56
C ILE A 224 22.76 9.67 1.34
N ILE A 225 22.03 9.40 2.42
CA ILE A 225 20.60 9.12 2.37
C ILE A 225 19.85 10.25 3.07
N VAL A 226 18.98 10.93 2.33
CA VAL A 226 18.13 12.02 2.84
C VAL A 226 16.65 11.62 2.84
N GLU A 227 15.82 12.41 3.53
CA GLU A 227 14.39 12.09 3.67
C GLU A 227 13.61 12.36 2.39
N GLY A 228 13.79 13.52 1.76
CA GLY A 228 12.96 13.98 0.64
C GLY A 228 13.71 14.19 -0.67
N GLU A 229 12.96 14.19 -1.77
CA GLU A 229 13.52 14.39 -3.11
C GLU A 229 14.16 15.78 -3.25
N ILE A 230 13.57 16.81 -2.64
CA ILE A 230 14.12 18.17 -2.65
C ILE A 230 15.44 18.22 -1.89
N ASP A 231 15.56 17.51 -0.76
CA ASP A 231 16.81 17.45 0.00
C ASP A 231 17.92 16.81 -0.83
N LYS A 232 17.60 15.79 -1.65
CA LYS A 232 18.55 15.19 -2.59
C LYS A 232 19.03 16.22 -3.61
N LEU A 233 18.11 17.02 -4.17
CA LEU A 233 18.47 18.09 -5.10
C LEU A 233 19.36 19.14 -4.43
N SER A 234 19.09 19.49 -3.17
CA SER A 234 19.93 20.41 -2.39
C SER A 234 21.33 19.86 -2.14
N MET A 235 21.46 18.55 -1.87
CA MET A 235 22.78 17.91 -1.75
C MET A 235 23.58 17.99 -3.06
N GLU A 236 22.91 17.85 -4.20
CA GLU A 236 23.58 17.98 -5.50
C GLU A 236 24.04 19.42 -5.78
N GLU A 237 23.25 20.43 -5.42
CA GLU A 237 23.67 21.84 -5.46
C GLU A 237 24.88 22.10 -4.56
N ALA A 238 24.99 21.39 -3.42
CA ALA A 238 26.15 21.42 -2.54
C ALA A 238 27.36 20.61 -3.06
N GLY A 239 27.26 19.99 -4.25
CA GLY A 239 28.34 19.22 -4.88
C GLY A 239 28.33 17.72 -4.56
N TYR A 240 27.36 17.23 -3.79
CA TYR A 240 27.24 15.82 -3.42
C TYR A 240 26.28 15.08 -4.34
N CYS A 241 26.84 14.47 -5.38
CA CYS A 241 26.06 13.66 -6.33
C CYS A 241 25.75 12.25 -5.80
N ASN A 242 26.52 11.74 -4.85
CA ASN A 242 26.35 10.43 -4.20
C ASN A 242 25.22 10.44 -3.15
N CYS A 243 24.10 11.08 -3.47
CA CYS A 243 22.97 11.29 -2.57
C CYS A 243 21.69 10.69 -3.15
N VAL A 244 20.91 10.03 -2.31
CA VAL A 244 19.62 9.43 -2.64
C VAL A 244 18.56 9.81 -1.60
N SER A 245 17.29 9.81 -1.97
CA SER A 245 16.19 10.00 -1.01
C SER A 245 15.30 8.76 -0.86
N VAL A 246 14.77 8.57 0.35
CA VAL A 246 13.81 7.50 0.65
C VAL A 246 12.43 7.79 0.04
N PRO A 247 11.67 6.77 -0.40
CA PRO A 247 10.40 7.00 -1.09
C PRO A 247 9.26 7.46 -0.18
N ASP A 248 9.17 6.92 1.04
CA ASP A 248 7.99 7.05 1.92
C ASP A 248 8.25 7.83 3.23
N GLY A 249 9.32 8.63 3.29
CA GLY A 249 9.69 9.47 4.44
C GLY A 249 9.79 8.73 5.78
N ALA A 250 9.88 9.48 6.88
CA ALA A 250 9.87 8.90 8.22
C ALA A 250 8.47 8.34 8.59
N PRO A 251 8.36 7.15 9.21
CA PRO A 251 7.10 6.69 9.75
C PRO A 251 6.67 7.52 10.97
N ALA A 252 5.36 7.63 11.21
CA ALA A 252 4.82 8.33 12.38
C ALA A 252 5.19 7.67 13.72
N GLN A 253 5.50 6.37 13.71
CA GLN A 253 5.94 5.61 14.87
C GLN A 253 7.19 4.81 14.52
N VAL A 254 8.19 4.89 15.38
CA VAL A 254 9.43 4.10 15.26
C VAL A 254 9.22 2.76 15.95
N SER A 255 9.52 1.67 15.26
CA SER A 255 9.55 0.33 15.86
C SER A 255 10.96 0.07 16.41
N ASN A 256 11.04 -0.44 17.64
CA ASN A 256 12.31 -0.92 18.21
C ASN A 256 12.71 -2.31 17.70
N LYS A 257 11.87 -2.94 16.87
CA LYS A 257 12.15 -4.24 16.25
C LYS A 257 12.32 -4.06 14.74
N LEU A 258 13.42 -4.59 14.21
CA LEU A 258 13.64 -4.67 12.78
C LEU A 258 12.65 -5.69 12.18
N PRO A 259 11.92 -5.33 11.11
CA PRO A 259 11.04 -6.26 10.42
C PRO A 259 11.85 -7.35 9.73
N ASP A 260 11.27 -8.55 9.64
CA ASP A 260 11.82 -9.64 8.85
C ASP A 260 11.86 -9.28 7.35
N LYS A 261 12.91 -9.73 6.64
CA LYS A 261 13.17 -9.36 5.24
C LYS A 261 11.98 -9.63 4.32
N ASP A 262 11.33 -10.79 4.48
CA ASP A 262 10.23 -11.20 3.61
C ASP A 262 8.91 -10.49 3.95
N HIS A 263 8.85 -9.84 5.11
CA HIS A 263 7.67 -9.17 5.63
C HIS A 263 7.81 -7.64 5.67
N ASP A 264 8.99 -7.09 5.36
CA ASP A 264 9.25 -5.66 5.38
C ASP A 264 8.71 -4.94 4.13
N LYS A 265 7.41 -4.62 4.19
CA LYS A 265 6.75 -3.84 3.14
C LYS A 265 7.11 -2.36 3.18
N LYS A 266 7.46 -1.81 4.35
CA LYS A 266 7.70 -0.37 4.55
C LYS A 266 9.08 0.02 4.03
N TYR A 267 10.11 -0.78 4.31
CA TYR A 267 11.48 -0.57 3.85
C TYR A 267 11.90 -1.54 2.74
N SER A 268 10.94 -2.15 2.03
CA SER A 268 11.18 -2.96 0.82
C SER A 268 12.13 -2.31 -0.19
N TYR A 269 12.21 -0.98 -0.25
CA TYR A 269 13.15 -0.26 -1.10
C TYR A 269 14.62 -0.52 -0.78
N LEU A 270 14.98 -0.79 0.48
CA LEU A 270 16.36 -1.15 0.86
C LEU A 270 16.73 -2.50 0.25
N TRP A 271 15.81 -3.46 0.28
CA TRP A 271 16.00 -4.78 -0.33
C TRP A 271 16.03 -4.71 -1.86
N ASN A 272 15.13 -3.94 -2.46
CA ASN A 272 15.08 -3.74 -3.91
C ASN A 272 16.33 -3.02 -4.45
N CYS A 273 17.01 -2.24 -3.61
CA CYS A 273 18.23 -1.51 -3.95
C CYS A 273 19.50 -2.15 -3.36
N LYS A 274 19.43 -3.37 -2.83
CA LYS A 274 20.56 -3.98 -2.09
C LYS A 274 21.86 -3.97 -2.88
N GLU A 275 21.82 -4.34 -4.16
CA GLU A 275 22.98 -4.38 -5.06
C GLU A 275 23.70 -3.03 -5.23
N TYR A 276 23.05 -1.91 -4.86
CA TYR A 276 23.60 -0.56 -4.94
C TYR A 276 24.12 -0.06 -3.59
N LEU A 277 23.63 -0.65 -2.49
CA LEU A 277 23.98 -0.28 -1.12
C LEU A 277 25.11 -1.15 -0.57
N ASP A 278 25.25 -2.36 -1.12
CA ASP A 278 26.24 -3.38 -0.76
C ASP A 278 26.80 -4.00 -2.07
N PRO A 279 27.54 -3.21 -2.87
CA PRO A 279 28.05 -3.61 -4.19
C PRO A 279 29.25 -4.57 -4.15
#